data_AF-A0A7Y6ZA28-F1
#
_entry.id   AF-A0A7Y6ZA28-F1
#
_cell.length_a   1.000
_cell.length_b   1.000
_cell.length_c   1.000
_cell.angle_alpha   90.00
_cell.angle_beta   90.00
_cell.angle_gamma   90.00
#
_symmetry.space_group_name_H-M   'P 1'
#
loop_
_entity.id
_entity.type
_entity.pdbx_description
1 polymer ?
#
loop_
_entity_poly.entity_id
_entity_poly.type
_entity_poly.pdbx_seq_one_letter_code
_entity_poly.pdbx_strand_id
1 'polypeptide(L)'
;MTKNWPRLLVYRKPRISEEDWAGSNSWLGGWPRLGSQNWPLDDEGRPSLFYAQFDLSDIAAIWPETVLPTTGSLAFFSATSGPVLYIPEGEATEDTPPPGPVDYSRFTVDIPIGHDRPMRWPVGFMASPTVATDDTDQAAERFADFVKAHFHVETPSIHDLITTQSAKEDQADVPIWWHAVQNFAHYAATLPDEVEAKCAELQDKIEHGVERIEIEKGGLFLEKEQYVKTFGEPFVTTITKPTGFARLKALLVRGNKTQKNESRGFLSLLEGTISNLEHRIELCDKRLSAAQREETAAQGKLLRLQRAKGPFVQISRAFDRLVAGTDPLAHLTEADKAQFMALYAAMIETAKATADDAFGLGALIRIKNFEDFNEDTLRILLTSDSRAYASIPAATREAVNQSLLLPCEHYFNHMLGRRLTAEWSDEHDTETGKTRLLQITSDHLLKWQLSHDEFVSFWINDKDLKARNWSAVEIVFN
;
A
#
# COMPACT_ATOMS: atom_id res chain seq x y z
N MET A 1 18.17 35.84 1.88
CA MET A 1 16.82 36.33 2.20
C MET A 1 15.93 35.11 2.31
N THR A 2 15.41 34.86 3.49
CA THR A 2 14.45 33.78 3.76
C THR A 2 13.17 34.09 2.99
N LYS A 3 12.73 33.17 2.13
CA LYS A 3 11.53 33.39 1.32
C LYS A 3 10.32 33.29 2.26
N ASN A 4 9.56 34.38 2.35
CA ASN A 4 8.40 34.47 3.21
C ASN A 4 7.15 33.96 2.48
N TRP A 5 7.16 32.66 2.13
CA TRP A 5 6.02 32.05 1.47
C TRP A 5 4.89 31.78 2.48
N PRO A 6 3.62 31.97 2.08
CA PRO A 6 2.51 31.58 2.93
C PRO A 6 2.55 30.07 3.14
N ARG A 7 2.18 29.64 4.34
CA ARG A 7 1.87 28.25 4.61
C ARG A 7 0.47 27.98 4.10
N LEU A 8 0.29 26.89 3.34
CA LEU A 8 -1.02 26.49 2.85
C LEU A 8 -1.52 25.34 3.71
N LEU A 9 -2.57 25.56 4.49
CA LEU A 9 -3.29 24.49 5.16
C LEU A 9 -3.97 23.61 4.10
N VAL A 10 -3.82 22.30 4.22
CA VAL A 10 -4.56 21.31 3.42
C VAL A 10 -5.66 20.75 4.31
N TYR A 11 -6.93 21.01 3.96
CA TYR A 11 -8.08 20.57 4.74
C TYR A 11 -9.01 19.72 3.89
N ARG A 12 -9.75 18.81 4.53
CA ARG A 12 -10.77 18.00 3.87
C ARG A 12 -11.94 18.89 3.45
N LYS A 13 -12.35 18.81 2.18
CA LYS A 13 -13.57 19.51 1.75
C LYS A 13 -14.78 18.89 2.47
N PRO A 14 -15.75 19.69 2.93
CA PRO A 14 -17.05 19.20 3.33
C PRO A 14 -17.69 18.42 2.19
N ARG A 15 -18.33 17.29 2.50
CA ARG A 15 -19.02 16.47 1.51
C ARG A 15 -20.47 16.88 1.35
N ILE A 16 -20.94 17.06 0.11
CA ILE A 16 -22.36 17.23 -0.19
C ILE A 16 -22.85 16.08 -1.08
N SER A 17 -24.11 15.68 -0.96
CA SER A 17 -24.64 14.48 -1.62
C SER A 17 -24.64 14.53 -3.14
N GLU A 18 -24.64 15.72 -3.75
CA GLU A 18 -24.77 15.88 -5.21
C GLU A 18 -23.42 16.09 -5.92
N GLU A 19 -22.31 16.22 -5.18
CA GLU A 19 -21.00 16.50 -5.76
C GLU A 19 -20.34 15.23 -6.31
N ASP A 20 -19.67 15.37 -7.47
CA ASP A 20 -18.81 14.32 -8.03
C ASP A 20 -17.51 14.22 -7.23
N TRP A 21 -17.59 13.49 -6.13
CA TRP A 21 -16.49 13.23 -5.21
C TRP A 21 -15.30 12.52 -5.88
N ALA A 22 -15.63 11.57 -6.78
CA ALA A 22 -14.64 10.82 -7.53
C ALA A 22 -13.97 11.68 -8.61
N GLY A 23 -14.62 12.77 -9.04
CA GLY A 23 -14.14 13.76 -10.00
C GLY A 23 -13.10 14.74 -9.46
N SER A 24 -13.00 14.97 -8.14
CA SER A 24 -12.11 16.00 -7.55
C SER A 24 -10.67 15.94 -8.05
N ASN A 25 -10.09 17.11 -8.36
CA ASN A 25 -8.72 17.25 -8.85
C ASN A 25 -7.65 17.26 -7.74
N SER A 26 -8.04 17.53 -6.50
CA SER A 26 -7.16 17.53 -5.33
C SER A 26 -7.72 16.60 -4.26
N TRP A 27 -6.95 15.61 -3.78
CA TRP A 27 -7.41 14.64 -2.78
C TRP A 27 -6.27 13.97 -2.00
N LEU A 28 -6.66 13.32 -0.89
CA LEU A 28 -5.86 12.41 -0.08
C LEU A 28 -6.37 10.97 -0.28
N GLY A 29 -5.47 10.00 -0.30
CA GLY A 29 -5.73 8.56 -0.39
C GLY A 29 -6.38 8.09 -1.68
N GLY A 30 -6.89 6.86 -1.71
CA GLY A 30 -7.38 6.24 -2.94
C GLY A 30 -6.27 5.94 -3.94
N TRP A 31 -6.59 6.07 -5.23
CA TRP A 31 -5.64 5.91 -6.33
C TRP A 31 -5.30 7.26 -6.98
N PRO A 32 -4.06 7.48 -7.40
CA PRO A 32 -3.65 8.63 -8.19
C PRO A 32 -4.24 8.57 -9.60
N ARG A 33 -4.19 9.69 -10.32
CA ARG A 33 -4.37 9.75 -11.77
C ARG A 33 -3.05 10.12 -12.42
N LEU A 34 -2.30 9.11 -12.88
CA LEU A 34 -0.90 9.27 -13.30
C LEU A 34 -0.70 9.61 -14.78
N GLY A 35 -1.73 9.48 -15.60
CA GLY A 35 -1.60 9.68 -17.04
C GLY A 35 -0.58 8.71 -17.63
N SER A 36 0.47 9.27 -18.25
CA SER A 36 1.58 8.50 -18.84
C SER A 36 2.71 8.14 -17.87
N GLN A 37 2.65 8.63 -16.62
CA GLN A 37 3.70 8.39 -15.63
C GLN A 37 3.64 6.97 -15.05
N ASN A 38 4.81 6.39 -14.76
CA ASN A 38 4.90 5.10 -14.08
C ASN A 38 4.63 5.23 -12.58
N TRP A 39 4.03 4.21 -11.99
CA TRP A 39 3.87 4.11 -10.54
C TRP A 39 5.25 4.02 -9.84
N PRO A 40 5.57 4.87 -8.86
CA PRO A 40 6.86 4.80 -8.16
C PRO A 40 7.00 3.51 -7.35
N LEU A 41 8.16 2.86 -7.44
CA LEU A 41 8.44 1.61 -6.74
C LEU A 41 9.32 1.85 -5.52
N ASP A 42 9.19 1.00 -4.49
CA ASP A 42 10.11 0.96 -3.35
C ASP A 42 11.45 0.28 -3.70
N ASP A 43 12.36 0.22 -2.72
CA ASP A 43 13.69 -0.39 -2.88
C ASP A 43 13.62 -1.90 -3.18
N GLU A 44 12.49 -2.54 -2.86
CA GLU A 44 12.20 -3.94 -3.15
C GLU A 44 11.47 -4.14 -4.51
N GLY A 45 11.23 -3.06 -5.26
CA GLY A 45 10.54 -3.09 -6.56
C GLY A 45 9.02 -3.23 -6.47
N ARG A 46 8.43 -3.03 -5.29
CA ARG A 46 6.98 -3.09 -5.07
C ARG A 46 6.35 -1.70 -5.27
N PRO A 47 5.08 -1.61 -5.67
CA PRO A 47 4.36 -0.33 -5.73
C PRO A 47 4.39 0.40 -4.40
N SER A 48 4.87 1.64 -4.40
CA SER A 48 4.86 2.50 -3.20
C SER A 48 3.45 2.97 -2.83
N LEU A 49 3.24 3.32 -1.56
CA LEU A 49 1.98 3.89 -1.08
C LEU A 49 1.74 5.27 -1.69
N PHE A 50 0.56 5.49 -2.24
CA PHE A 50 0.11 6.82 -2.65
C PHE A 50 -0.51 7.56 -1.46
N TYR A 51 -0.09 8.81 -1.25
CA TYR A 51 -0.68 9.66 -0.22
C TYR A 51 -1.68 10.65 -0.80
N ALA A 52 -1.27 11.46 -1.78
CA ALA A 52 -2.03 12.64 -2.15
C ALA A 52 -1.77 13.05 -3.59
N GLN A 53 -2.77 13.66 -4.23
CA GLN A 53 -2.59 14.32 -5.51
C GLN A 53 -3.27 15.68 -5.47
N PHE A 54 -2.53 16.73 -5.81
CA PHE A 54 -2.99 18.12 -5.72
C PHE A 54 -2.91 18.81 -7.06
N ASP A 55 -4.02 19.37 -7.50
CA ASP A 55 -4.11 20.25 -8.66
C ASP A 55 -3.40 21.56 -8.35
N LEU A 56 -2.44 21.91 -9.18
CA LEU A 56 -1.64 23.11 -8.99
C LEU A 56 -2.39 24.39 -9.34
N SER A 57 -3.48 24.29 -10.11
CA SER A 57 -4.37 25.43 -10.37
C SER A 57 -5.15 25.84 -9.12
N ASP A 58 -5.54 24.89 -8.26
CA ASP A 58 -6.17 25.17 -6.95
C ASP A 58 -5.20 25.99 -6.07
N ILE A 59 -3.93 25.61 -6.08
CA ILE A 59 -2.88 26.30 -5.30
C ILE A 59 -2.61 27.70 -5.89
N ALA A 60 -2.47 27.82 -7.21
CA ALA A 60 -2.22 29.08 -7.87
C ALA A 60 -3.38 30.08 -7.71
N ALA A 61 -4.63 29.59 -7.60
CA ALA A 61 -5.79 30.43 -7.32
C ALA A 61 -5.72 31.11 -5.93
N ILE A 62 -5.13 30.42 -4.94
CA ILE A 62 -5.01 30.90 -3.56
C ILE A 62 -3.71 31.71 -3.38
N TRP A 63 -2.63 31.29 -4.04
CA TRP A 63 -1.34 31.97 -4.01
C TRP A 63 -0.79 32.15 -5.43
N PRO A 64 -1.21 33.21 -6.15
CA PRO A 64 -0.80 33.46 -7.54
C PRO A 64 0.71 33.69 -7.72
N GLU A 65 1.41 34.10 -6.66
CA GLU A 65 2.86 34.31 -6.65
C GLU A 65 3.64 33.02 -6.32
N THR A 66 2.98 31.86 -6.38
CA THR A 66 3.61 30.57 -6.11
C THR A 66 4.78 30.29 -7.04
N VAL A 67 5.79 29.60 -6.49
CA VAL A 67 6.91 29.09 -7.29
C VAL A 67 6.63 27.72 -7.92
N LEU A 68 5.53 27.09 -7.54
CA LEU A 68 5.06 25.86 -8.16
C LEU A 68 4.57 26.16 -9.59
N PRO A 69 4.51 25.16 -10.49
CA PRO A 69 3.75 25.30 -11.72
C PRO A 69 2.31 25.74 -11.41
N THR A 70 1.66 26.44 -12.34
CA THR A 70 0.28 26.94 -12.16
C THR A 70 -0.77 26.01 -12.75
N THR A 71 -0.37 24.95 -13.44
CA THR A 71 -1.24 23.93 -14.03
C THR A 71 -0.61 22.54 -13.87
N GLY A 72 -1.40 21.49 -14.12
CA GLY A 72 -1.04 20.11 -13.83
C GLY A 72 -1.26 19.75 -12.37
N SER A 73 -0.74 18.60 -11.93
CA SER A 73 -0.85 18.15 -10.53
C SER A 73 0.46 17.55 -10.02
N LEU A 74 0.65 17.59 -8.70
CA LEU A 74 1.70 16.83 -8.00
C LEU A 74 1.09 15.63 -7.29
N ALA A 75 1.62 14.44 -7.53
CA ALA A 75 1.26 13.21 -6.82
C ALA A 75 2.39 12.78 -5.88
N PHE A 76 2.04 12.44 -4.65
CA PHE A 76 2.97 12.17 -3.54
C PHE A 76 2.90 10.69 -3.13
N PHE A 77 4.06 10.05 -2.99
CA PHE A 77 4.22 8.63 -2.74
C PHE A 77 5.21 8.36 -1.61
N SER A 78 5.16 7.16 -1.02
CA SER A 78 6.10 6.72 0.01
C SER A 78 7.45 6.20 -0.53
N ALA A 79 7.69 6.31 -1.85
CA ALA A 79 8.92 5.83 -2.48
C ALA A 79 10.14 6.65 -2.01
N THR A 80 11.26 5.99 -1.78
CA THR A 80 12.55 6.64 -1.44
C THR A 80 13.15 7.35 -2.65
N SER A 81 12.89 6.85 -3.87
CA SER A 81 13.30 7.45 -5.13
C SER A 81 12.09 7.94 -5.93
N GLY A 82 12.13 9.20 -6.38
CA GLY A 82 11.01 9.82 -7.07
C GLY A 82 9.70 9.88 -6.25
N PRO A 83 9.72 10.30 -4.97
CA PRO A 83 8.51 10.37 -4.12
C PRO A 83 7.43 11.32 -4.64
N VAL A 84 7.77 12.21 -5.58
CA VAL A 84 6.83 13.17 -6.15
C VAL A 84 6.88 13.10 -7.68
N LEU A 85 5.70 12.92 -8.26
CA LEU A 85 5.50 12.98 -9.71
C LEU A 85 4.75 14.26 -10.08
N TYR A 86 5.18 14.90 -11.16
CA TYR A 86 4.41 15.95 -11.81
C TYR A 86 3.64 15.35 -12.98
N ILE A 87 2.32 15.52 -12.97
CA ILE A 87 1.43 15.07 -14.01
C ILE A 87 1.01 16.31 -14.81
N PRO A 88 1.32 16.38 -16.11
CA PRO A 88 0.93 17.49 -16.96
C PRO A 88 -0.59 17.74 -16.98
N GLU A 89 -0.96 18.98 -17.24
CA GLU A 89 -2.35 19.37 -17.42
C GLU A 89 -3.03 18.52 -18.50
N GLY A 90 -4.23 18.01 -18.19
CA GLY A 90 -5.00 17.15 -19.10
C GLY A 90 -4.60 15.67 -19.12
N GLU A 91 -3.51 15.26 -18.46
CA GLU A 91 -3.14 13.84 -18.38
C GLU A 91 -3.82 13.10 -17.20
N ALA A 92 -4.15 13.82 -16.12
CA ALA A 92 -4.74 13.27 -14.89
C ALA A 92 -6.26 12.96 -15.03
N THR A 93 -6.62 12.08 -15.96
CA THR A 93 -8.02 11.82 -16.35
C THR A 93 -8.65 10.63 -15.63
N GLU A 94 -7.94 9.52 -15.48
CA GLU A 94 -8.46 8.28 -14.91
C GLU A 94 -7.61 7.80 -13.73
N ASP A 95 -8.27 7.18 -12.76
CA ASP A 95 -7.60 6.54 -11.63
C ASP A 95 -6.68 5.42 -12.16
N THR A 96 -5.42 5.45 -11.76
CA THR A 96 -4.41 4.45 -12.12
C THR A 96 -4.29 3.47 -10.97
N PRO A 97 -4.64 2.18 -11.11
CA PRO A 97 -4.40 1.21 -10.04
C PRO A 97 -2.90 0.88 -9.92
N PRO A 98 -2.42 0.44 -8.74
CA PRO A 98 -1.03 0.02 -8.59
C PRO A 98 -0.76 -1.23 -9.47
N PRO A 99 0.44 -1.38 -10.05
CA PRO A 99 0.77 -2.52 -10.92
C PRO A 99 0.95 -3.86 -10.16
N GLY A 100 0.72 -3.86 -8.84
CA GLY A 100 0.83 -5.02 -7.96
C GLY A 100 0.41 -4.67 -6.53
N PRO A 101 0.56 -5.61 -5.57
CA PRO A 101 0.25 -5.36 -4.17
C PRO A 101 1.11 -4.23 -3.58
N VAL A 102 0.46 -3.25 -2.97
CA VAL A 102 1.14 -2.19 -2.21
C VAL A 102 1.46 -2.73 -0.82
N ASP A 103 2.71 -2.53 -0.36
CA ASP A 103 3.08 -2.84 1.01
C ASP A 103 2.58 -1.73 1.94
N TYR A 104 1.44 -1.99 2.57
CA TYR A 104 0.94 -1.06 3.57
C TYR A 104 1.73 -1.15 4.87
N SER A 105 2.47 -2.22 5.20
CA SER A 105 2.98 -2.48 6.56
C SER A 105 3.79 -1.37 7.23
N ARG A 106 4.47 -0.50 6.45
CA ARG A 106 5.17 0.69 6.98
C ARG A 106 4.21 1.71 7.60
N PHE A 107 2.95 1.65 7.21
CA PHE A 107 1.85 2.46 7.68
C PHE A 107 0.73 1.55 8.17
N THR A 108 0.11 1.81 9.29
CA THR A 108 -1.18 1.19 9.57
C THR A 108 -2.27 1.92 8.78
N VAL A 109 -2.15 1.88 7.44
CA VAL A 109 -3.20 2.23 6.49
C VAL A 109 -4.14 1.04 6.42
N ASP A 110 -5.27 1.18 7.09
CA ASP A 110 -6.30 0.17 7.03
C ASP A 110 -7.16 0.44 5.80
N ILE A 111 -7.06 -0.45 4.80
CA ILE A 111 -8.07 -0.54 3.76
C ILE A 111 -9.34 -1.07 4.44
N PRO A 112 -10.47 -0.36 4.34
CA PRO A 112 -11.70 -0.84 4.94
C PRO A 112 -12.09 -2.21 4.37
N ILE A 113 -12.69 -3.05 5.21
CA ILE A 113 -13.13 -4.40 4.83
C ILE A 113 -14.03 -4.31 3.58
N GLY A 114 -13.73 -5.14 2.57
CA GLY A 114 -14.48 -5.19 1.31
C GLY A 114 -14.08 -4.13 0.28
N HIS A 115 -13.06 -3.31 0.55
CA HIS A 115 -12.53 -2.36 -0.41
C HIS A 115 -11.22 -2.86 -1.03
N ASP A 116 -11.03 -2.54 -2.31
CA ASP A 116 -9.83 -2.82 -3.09
C ASP A 116 -8.83 -1.66 -3.08
N ARG A 117 -9.22 -0.52 -2.51
CA ARG A 117 -8.43 0.71 -2.49
C ARG A 117 -8.54 1.46 -1.16
N PRO A 118 -7.50 2.23 -0.79
CA PRO A 118 -7.58 3.13 0.35
C PRO A 118 -8.71 4.15 0.19
N MET A 119 -9.17 4.69 1.32
CA MET A 119 -10.17 5.76 1.33
C MET A 119 -9.68 7.01 0.59
N ARG A 120 -10.58 7.66 -0.15
CA ARG A 120 -10.31 8.89 -0.90
C ARG A 120 -11.08 10.07 -0.30
N TRP A 121 -10.40 11.19 -0.09
CA TRP A 121 -11.03 12.42 0.38
C TRP A 121 -10.53 13.67 -0.38
N PRO A 122 -11.39 14.36 -1.15
CA PRO A 122 -11.15 15.67 -1.73
C PRO A 122 -10.69 16.72 -0.74
N VAL A 123 -9.67 17.48 -1.10
CA VAL A 123 -9.13 18.54 -0.24
C VAL A 123 -9.27 19.91 -0.84
N GLY A 124 -9.26 20.90 0.04
CA GLY A 124 -9.09 22.31 -0.28
C GLY A 124 -7.81 22.84 0.36
N PHE A 125 -7.44 24.05 -0.05
CA PHE A 125 -6.27 24.74 0.47
C PHE A 125 -6.68 26.09 1.08
N MET A 126 -5.94 26.54 2.09
CA MET A 126 -6.13 27.85 2.69
C MET A 126 -4.78 28.47 3.03
N ALA A 127 -4.52 29.69 2.54
CA ALA A 127 -3.30 30.40 2.88
C ALA A 127 -3.38 30.97 4.30
N SER A 128 -2.47 30.54 5.16
CA SER A 128 -2.22 31.19 6.45
C SER A 128 -1.60 32.56 6.21
N PRO A 129 -1.94 33.57 7.03
CA PRO A 129 -1.20 34.82 7.07
C PRO A 129 0.30 34.55 7.25
N THR A 130 1.11 35.14 6.38
CA THR A 130 2.57 35.04 6.52
C THR A 130 3.01 35.81 7.75
N VAL A 131 3.61 35.11 8.71
CA VAL A 131 4.19 35.76 9.89
C VAL A 131 5.67 35.99 9.62
N ALA A 132 6.06 37.27 9.51
CA ALA A 132 7.47 37.65 9.53
C ALA A 132 8.01 37.52 10.96
N THR A 133 8.26 36.30 11.42
CA THR A 133 8.97 36.02 12.67
C THR A 133 10.05 34.97 12.42
N ASP A 134 11.19 35.15 13.07
CA ASP A 134 12.24 34.13 13.10
C ASP A 134 12.02 33.12 14.24
N ASP A 135 11.02 33.36 15.10
CA ASP A 135 10.61 32.47 16.18
C ASP A 135 9.63 31.40 15.65
N THR A 136 10.10 30.16 15.56
CA THR A 136 9.32 29.03 15.05
C THR A 136 8.11 28.69 15.91
N ASP A 137 8.22 28.86 17.23
CA ASP A 137 7.16 28.53 18.18
C ASP A 137 6.04 29.57 18.12
N GLN A 138 6.40 30.85 17.97
CA GLN A 138 5.40 31.87 17.70
C GLN A 138 4.70 31.68 16.34
N ALA A 139 5.44 31.23 15.31
CA ALA A 139 4.86 30.89 14.02
C ALA A 139 3.94 29.66 14.09
N ALA A 140 4.21 28.74 15.03
CA ALA A 140 3.37 27.61 15.39
C ALA A 140 2.01 28.05 15.90
N GLU A 141 2.07 28.83 16.97
CA GLU A 141 0.93 29.23 17.78
C GLU A 141 -0.03 30.04 16.91
N ARG A 142 0.50 30.98 16.13
CA ARG A 142 -0.31 31.77 15.20
C ARG A 142 -0.95 30.94 14.10
N PHE A 143 -0.30 29.87 13.63
CA PHE A 143 -0.92 28.97 12.66
C PHE A 143 -2.00 28.11 13.31
N ALA A 144 -1.76 27.61 14.51
CA ALA A 144 -2.77 26.90 15.29
C ALA A 144 -3.99 27.80 15.57
N ASP A 145 -3.78 29.06 15.95
CA ASP A 145 -4.84 30.05 16.14
C ASP A 145 -5.58 30.35 14.83
N PHE A 146 -4.85 30.46 13.72
CA PHE A 146 -5.45 30.59 12.40
C PHE A 146 -6.35 29.39 12.08
N VAL A 147 -5.90 28.16 12.33
CA VAL A 147 -6.72 26.96 12.12
C VAL A 147 -7.95 26.98 13.04
N LYS A 148 -7.79 27.29 14.33
CA LYS A 148 -8.89 27.43 15.31
C LYS A 148 -9.91 28.50 14.94
N ALA A 149 -9.48 29.56 14.25
CA ALA A 149 -10.39 30.61 13.80
C ALA A 149 -11.26 30.20 12.60
N HIS A 150 -10.83 29.19 11.82
CA HIS A 150 -11.53 28.75 10.60
C HIS A 150 -12.21 27.40 10.73
N PHE A 151 -11.81 26.58 11.71
CA PHE A 151 -12.31 25.23 11.91
C PHE A 151 -12.64 24.97 13.38
N HIS A 152 -13.61 24.10 13.63
CA HIS A 152 -13.83 23.56 14.97
C HIS A 152 -12.72 22.56 15.28
N VAL A 153 -11.71 23.01 16.05
CA VAL A 153 -10.50 22.22 16.35
C VAL A 153 -10.70 21.21 17.46
N GLU A 154 -11.78 21.32 18.25
CA GLU A 154 -12.29 20.15 18.98
C GLU A 154 -12.76 19.15 17.92
N THR A 155 -11.83 18.37 17.38
CA THR A 155 -12.11 17.27 16.47
C THR A 155 -12.49 16.10 17.37
N PRO A 156 -13.78 15.85 17.66
CA PRO A 156 -14.15 14.65 18.38
C PRO A 156 -13.60 13.48 17.60
N SER A 157 -13.18 12.42 18.28
CA SER A 157 -12.90 11.20 17.55
C SER A 157 -14.17 10.81 16.79
N ILE A 158 -14.01 10.13 15.65
CA ILE A 158 -15.18 9.61 14.92
C ILE A 158 -16.03 8.70 15.84
N HIS A 159 -15.39 8.03 16.81
CA HIS A 159 -16.05 7.29 17.87
C HIS A 159 -16.95 8.17 18.75
N ASP A 160 -16.44 9.32 19.22
CA ASP A 160 -17.21 10.28 20.02
C ASP A 160 -18.39 10.84 19.22
N LEU A 161 -18.18 11.09 17.92
CA LEU A 161 -19.23 11.57 17.01
C LEU A 161 -20.34 10.51 16.89
N ILE A 162 -19.98 9.25 16.62
CA ILE A 162 -20.96 8.15 16.53
C ILE A 162 -21.70 7.98 17.85
N THR A 163 -21.00 7.97 18.97
CA THR A 163 -21.60 7.79 20.30
C THR A 163 -22.57 8.93 20.62
N THR A 164 -22.18 10.17 20.32
CA THR A 164 -23.01 11.35 20.56
C THR A 164 -24.22 11.41 19.63
N GLN A 165 -24.07 11.03 18.36
CA GLN A 165 -25.17 11.04 17.40
C GLN A 165 -26.14 9.89 17.61
N SER A 166 -25.64 8.69 17.94
CA SER A 166 -26.50 7.53 18.28
C SER A 166 -27.43 7.83 19.46
N ALA A 167 -27.02 8.70 20.38
CA ALA A 167 -27.87 9.16 21.49
C ALA A 167 -28.95 10.19 21.08
N LYS A 168 -28.82 10.79 19.89
CA LYS A 168 -29.67 11.86 19.35
C LYS A 168 -30.48 11.46 18.13
N GLU A 169 -30.24 10.28 17.56
CA GLU A 169 -30.92 9.81 16.35
C GLU A 169 -32.44 9.77 16.56
N ASP A 170 -33.17 10.58 15.78
CA ASP A 170 -34.60 10.43 15.59
C ASP A 170 -34.87 9.15 14.78
N GLN A 171 -35.97 8.45 15.08
CA GLN A 171 -36.34 7.13 14.49
C GLN A 171 -36.58 7.13 12.95
N ALA A 172 -36.34 8.23 12.25
CA ALA A 172 -36.71 8.40 10.85
C ALA A 172 -35.62 8.03 9.83
N ASP A 173 -34.35 7.99 10.23
CA ASP A 173 -33.22 7.68 9.36
C ASP A 173 -32.70 6.25 9.59
N VAL A 174 -32.07 5.66 8.56
CA VAL A 174 -31.42 4.35 8.68
C VAL A 174 -30.16 4.51 9.54
N PRO A 175 -30.05 3.84 10.69
CA PRO A 175 -28.90 4.00 11.55
C PRO A 175 -27.63 3.40 10.93
N ILE A 176 -26.47 3.92 11.33
CA ILE A 176 -25.14 3.45 10.86
C ILE A 176 -24.97 1.94 11.09
N TRP A 177 -25.52 1.43 12.20
CA TRP A 177 -25.41 0.01 12.54
C TRP A 177 -25.98 -0.90 11.45
N TRP A 178 -27.06 -0.49 10.76
CA TRP A 178 -27.67 -1.31 9.72
C TRP A 178 -26.73 -1.47 8.53
N HIS A 179 -26.07 -0.38 8.14
CA HIS A 179 -25.04 -0.41 7.13
C HIS A 179 -23.86 -1.29 7.55
N ALA A 180 -23.51 -1.31 8.84
CA ALA A 180 -22.41 -2.12 9.34
C ALA A 180 -22.72 -3.61 9.20
N VAL A 181 -23.94 -4.02 9.59
CA VAL A 181 -24.38 -5.40 9.44
C VAL A 181 -24.45 -5.80 7.96
N GLN A 182 -24.96 -4.94 7.09
CA GLN A 182 -25.05 -5.21 5.64
C GLN A 182 -23.68 -5.34 4.98
N ASN A 183 -22.77 -4.40 5.26
CA ASN A 183 -21.41 -4.43 4.73
C ASN A 183 -20.69 -5.71 5.17
N PHE A 184 -20.87 -6.08 6.44
CA PHE A 184 -20.24 -7.28 6.96
C PHE A 184 -20.85 -8.57 6.40
N ALA A 185 -22.18 -8.62 6.26
CA ALA A 185 -22.85 -9.75 5.62
C ALA A 185 -22.38 -9.93 4.18
N HIS A 186 -22.24 -8.82 3.44
CA HIS A 186 -21.69 -8.82 2.09
C HIS A 186 -20.26 -9.36 2.06
N TYR A 187 -19.37 -8.85 2.90
CA TYR A 187 -17.99 -9.35 2.99
C TYR A 187 -17.92 -10.83 3.41
N ALA A 188 -18.71 -11.24 4.41
CA ALA A 188 -18.76 -12.64 4.81
C ALA A 188 -19.22 -13.56 3.66
N ALA A 189 -20.03 -13.05 2.74
CA ALA A 189 -20.46 -13.77 1.54
C ALA A 189 -19.37 -13.88 0.45
N THR A 190 -18.35 -13.00 0.43
CA THR A 190 -17.22 -13.09 -0.53
C THR A 190 -16.12 -14.03 -0.05
N LEU A 191 -15.97 -14.22 1.27
CA LEU A 191 -14.92 -15.06 1.86
C LEU A 191 -14.83 -16.48 1.28
N PRO A 192 -15.93 -17.22 1.02
CA PRO A 192 -15.84 -18.55 0.40
C PRO A 192 -15.17 -18.55 -0.97
N ASP A 193 -15.40 -17.52 -1.77
CA ASP A 193 -14.84 -17.37 -3.13
C ASP A 193 -13.37 -16.96 -3.05
N GLU A 194 -13.01 -16.06 -2.13
CA GLU A 194 -11.61 -15.71 -1.85
C GLU A 194 -10.81 -16.93 -1.37
N VAL A 195 -11.40 -17.75 -0.49
CA VAL A 195 -10.80 -19.01 -0.03
C VAL A 195 -10.59 -19.97 -1.19
N GLU A 196 -11.56 -20.07 -2.10
CA GLU A 196 -11.46 -20.92 -3.29
C GLU A 196 -10.38 -20.45 -4.26
N ALA A 197 -10.31 -19.15 -4.55
CA ALA A 197 -9.24 -18.56 -5.35
C ALA A 197 -7.86 -18.83 -4.75
N LYS A 198 -7.72 -18.71 -3.42
CA LYS A 198 -6.45 -19.00 -2.74
C LYS A 198 -6.11 -20.49 -2.74
N CYS A 199 -7.11 -21.36 -2.64
CA CYS A 199 -6.92 -22.79 -2.82
C CYS A 199 -6.36 -23.11 -4.21
N ALA A 200 -6.93 -22.50 -5.25
CA ALA A 200 -6.46 -22.70 -6.63
C ALA A 200 -5.02 -22.19 -6.83
N GLU A 201 -4.66 -21.03 -6.28
CA GLU A 201 -3.27 -20.53 -6.31
C GLU A 201 -2.29 -21.49 -5.63
N LEU A 202 -2.66 -22.03 -4.46
CA LEU A 202 -1.81 -22.99 -3.76
C LEU A 202 -1.70 -24.31 -4.50
N GLN A 203 -2.79 -24.79 -5.11
CA GLN A 203 -2.78 -25.99 -5.96
C GLN A 203 -1.83 -25.81 -7.15
N ASP A 204 -1.91 -24.67 -7.86
CA ASP A 204 -0.99 -24.35 -8.96
C ASP A 204 0.48 -24.34 -8.50
N LYS A 205 0.76 -23.74 -7.34
CA LYS A 205 2.11 -23.73 -6.75
C LYS A 205 2.61 -25.13 -6.38
N ILE A 206 1.75 -25.98 -5.85
CA ILE A 206 2.06 -27.37 -5.49
C ILE A 206 2.36 -28.17 -6.77
N GLU A 207 1.49 -28.06 -7.77
CA GLU A 207 1.58 -28.83 -9.02
C GLU A 207 2.83 -28.45 -9.81
N HIS A 208 3.14 -27.15 -9.93
CA HIS A 208 4.20 -26.68 -10.85
C HIS A 208 5.52 -26.31 -10.16
N GLY A 209 5.56 -26.16 -8.84
CA GLY A 209 6.75 -25.65 -8.13
C GLY A 209 7.95 -26.60 -8.21
N VAL A 210 7.73 -27.89 -7.91
CA VAL A 210 8.75 -28.94 -7.95
C VAL A 210 9.12 -29.27 -9.40
N GLU A 211 8.12 -29.43 -10.27
CA GLU A 211 8.31 -29.81 -11.68
C GLU A 211 9.25 -28.83 -12.42
N ARG A 212 9.08 -27.52 -12.22
CA ARG A 212 9.94 -26.51 -12.85
C ARG A 212 11.42 -26.67 -12.50
N ILE A 213 11.72 -27.01 -11.24
CA ILE A 213 13.10 -27.21 -10.77
C ILE A 213 13.66 -28.55 -11.28
N GLU A 214 12.83 -29.59 -11.34
CA GLU A 214 13.23 -30.89 -11.90
C GLU A 214 13.55 -30.79 -13.40
N ILE A 215 12.76 -30.04 -14.17
CA ILE A 215 13.02 -29.75 -15.58
C ILE A 215 14.35 -29.01 -15.75
N GLU A 216 14.58 -27.95 -14.96
CA GLU A 216 15.84 -27.19 -14.98
C GLU A 216 17.03 -28.11 -14.69
N LYS A 217 16.94 -28.93 -13.64
CA LYS A 217 17.98 -29.89 -13.24
C LYS A 217 18.24 -30.93 -14.33
N GLY A 218 17.18 -31.48 -14.94
CA GLY A 218 17.27 -32.41 -16.05
C GLY A 218 18.01 -31.82 -17.26
N GLY A 219 17.72 -30.55 -17.59
CA GLY A 219 18.45 -29.81 -18.63
C GLY A 219 19.95 -29.68 -18.33
N LEU A 220 20.32 -29.38 -17.09
CA LEU A 220 21.73 -29.30 -16.67
C LEU A 220 22.46 -30.65 -16.74
N PHE A 221 21.79 -31.75 -16.39
CA PHE A 221 22.37 -33.09 -16.54
C PHE A 221 22.62 -33.45 -18.00
N LEU A 222 21.65 -33.18 -18.89
CA LEU A 222 21.81 -33.41 -20.33
C LEU A 222 22.92 -32.54 -20.92
N GLU A 223 23.03 -31.28 -20.50
CA GLU A 223 24.11 -30.38 -20.90
C GLU A 223 25.48 -30.94 -20.47
N LYS A 224 25.59 -31.38 -19.21
CA LYS A 224 26.81 -32.01 -18.67
C LYS A 224 27.16 -33.29 -19.43
N GLU A 225 26.19 -34.17 -19.65
CA GLU A 225 26.41 -35.44 -20.37
C GLU A 225 26.85 -35.18 -21.81
N GLN A 226 26.19 -34.26 -22.51
CA GLN A 226 26.56 -33.89 -23.87
C GLN A 226 27.97 -33.29 -23.91
N TYR A 227 28.35 -32.48 -22.92
CA TYR A 227 29.70 -31.93 -22.80
C TYR A 227 30.73 -33.04 -22.57
N VAL A 228 30.46 -33.96 -21.63
CA VAL A 228 31.34 -35.11 -21.35
C VAL A 228 31.42 -36.06 -22.56
N LYS A 229 30.34 -36.29 -23.29
CA LYS A 229 30.37 -37.13 -24.49
C LYS A 229 31.17 -36.48 -25.62
N THR A 230 30.95 -35.18 -25.85
CA THR A 230 31.62 -34.43 -26.91
C THR A 230 33.12 -34.30 -26.67
N PHE A 231 33.56 -34.17 -25.41
CA PHE A 231 34.97 -33.89 -25.09
C PHE A 231 35.69 -35.03 -24.37
N GLY A 232 34.96 -35.95 -23.73
CA GLY A 232 35.46 -37.01 -22.86
C GLY A 232 35.64 -38.37 -23.52
N GLU A 233 34.87 -38.71 -24.57
CA GLU A 233 35.15 -39.91 -25.34
C GLU A 233 36.38 -39.72 -26.24
N PRO A 234 37.25 -40.73 -26.38
CA PRO A 234 38.27 -40.73 -27.41
C PRO A 234 37.57 -40.82 -28.78
N PHE A 235 37.52 -39.72 -29.54
CA PHE A 235 37.16 -39.82 -30.96
C PHE A 235 38.22 -40.69 -31.66
N VAL A 236 37.89 -41.97 -31.85
CA VAL A 236 38.57 -42.82 -32.81
C VAL A 236 37.86 -42.63 -34.14
N THR A 237 38.07 -41.47 -34.77
CA THR A 237 37.84 -41.39 -36.21
C THR A 237 39.07 -41.94 -36.91
N THR A 238 38.84 -42.81 -37.87
CA THR A 238 39.85 -43.56 -38.64
C THR A 238 40.75 -42.67 -39.52
N ILE A 239 40.80 -41.35 -39.27
CA ILE A 239 41.61 -40.37 -40.02
C ILE A 239 42.36 -39.46 -39.03
N THR A 240 43.56 -39.90 -38.64
CA THR A 240 44.75 -39.09 -38.29
C THR A 240 44.60 -37.77 -37.52
N LYS A 241 43.82 -37.70 -36.44
CA LYS A 241 44.09 -36.86 -35.24
C LYS A 241 43.02 -37.16 -34.18
N PRO A 242 43.36 -37.75 -33.01
CA PRO A 242 42.36 -37.94 -31.95
C PRO A 242 41.87 -36.57 -31.46
N THR A 243 40.64 -36.39 -31.02
CA THR A 243 40.21 -35.18 -30.30
C THR A 243 39.51 -35.63 -29.03
N GLY A 244 39.87 -35.05 -27.88
CA GLY A 244 39.29 -35.40 -26.57
C GLY A 244 40.28 -35.37 -25.40
N PHE A 245 39.75 -35.55 -24.18
CA PHE A 245 40.47 -35.56 -22.90
C PHE A 245 41.69 -36.48 -22.90
N ALA A 246 41.57 -37.68 -23.49
CA ALA A 246 42.67 -38.64 -23.58
C ALA A 246 43.84 -38.10 -24.42
N ARG A 247 43.58 -37.35 -25.50
CA ARG A 247 44.64 -36.69 -26.28
C ARG A 247 45.23 -35.51 -25.55
N LEU A 248 44.42 -34.68 -24.89
CA LEU A 248 44.93 -33.55 -24.12
C LEU A 248 45.85 -34.04 -23.00
N LYS A 249 45.46 -35.11 -22.29
CA LYS A 249 46.31 -35.80 -21.32
C LYS A 249 47.56 -36.40 -21.98
N ALA A 250 47.46 -37.02 -23.15
CA ALA A 250 48.61 -37.55 -23.87
C ALA A 250 49.57 -36.44 -24.37
N LEU A 251 49.05 -35.29 -24.81
CA LEU A 251 49.82 -34.11 -25.24
C LEU A 251 50.49 -33.42 -24.04
N LEU A 252 49.85 -33.40 -22.87
CA LEU A 252 50.49 -32.96 -21.63
C LEU A 252 51.73 -33.79 -21.29
N VAL A 253 51.70 -35.09 -21.58
CA VAL A 253 52.84 -35.99 -21.34
C VAL A 253 53.87 -35.87 -22.46
N ARG A 254 53.46 -35.99 -23.72
CA ARG A 254 54.35 -36.23 -24.89
C ARG A 254 54.50 -35.05 -25.87
N GLY A 255 53.71 -33.98 -25.73
CA GLY A 255 53.72 -32.82 -26.63
C GLY A 255 54.92 -31.90 -26.43
N ASN A 256 55.17 -30.99 -27.37
CA ASN A 256 56.14 -29.91 -27.16
C ASN A 256 55.61 -28.85 -26.17
N LYS A 257 56.45 -27.90 -25.73
CA LYS A 257 56.08 -26.90 -24.70
C LYS A 257 54.80 -26.13 -25.04
N THR A 258 54.63 -25.71 -26.30
CA THR A 258 53.44 -24.99 -26.77
C THR A 258 52.20 -25.86 -26.68
N GLN A 259 52.26 -27.09 -27.19
CA GLN A 259 51.16 -28.06 -27.14
C GLN A 259 50.76 -28.41 -25.70
N LYS A 260 51.73 -28.50 -24.78
CA LYS A 260 51.47 -28.73 -23.35
C LYS A 260 50.72 -27.56 -22.72
N ASN A 261 51.12 -26.32 -23.03
CA ASN A 261 50.47 -25.13 -22.50
C ASN A 261 49.05 -24.95 -23.03
N GLU A 262 48.83 -25.12 -24.34
CA GLU A 262 47.50 -25.08 -24.95
C GLU A 262 46.58 -26.18 -24.39
N SER A 263 47.12 -27.41 -24.25
CA SER A 263 46.35 -28.53 -23.68
C SER A 263 45.98 -28.28 -22.22
N ARG A 264 46.85 -27.63 -21.43
CA ARG A 264 46.57 -27.26 -20.04
C ARG A 264 45.48 -26.19 -19.94
N GLY A 265 45.54 -25.15 -20.78
CA GLY A 265 44.53 -24.10 -20.81
C GLY A 265 43.15 -24.66 -21.19
N PHE A 266 43.09 -25.52 -22.20
CA PHE A 266 41.84 -26.14 -22.63
C PHE A 266 41.29 -27.14 -21.59
N LEU A 267 42.14 -27.95 -20.93
CA LEU A 267 41.70 -28.81 -19.84
C LEU A 267 41.17 -28.03 -18.64
N SER A 268 41.83 -26.93 -18.27
CA SER A 268 41.38 -26.06 -17.19
C SER A 268 40.02 -25.42 -17.51
N LEU A 269 39.77 -25.05 -18.77
CA LEU A 269 38.47 -24.54 -19.19
C LEU A 269 37.39 -25.63 -19.08
N LEU A 270 37.67 -26.84 -19.57
CA LEU A 270 36.75 -27.98 -19.49
C LEU A 270 36.41 -28.35 -18.04
N GLU A 271 37.41 -28.43 -17.17
CA GLU A 271 37.24 -28.70 -15.74
C GLU A 271 36.43 -27.59 -15.07
N GLY A 272 36.68 -26.33 -15.43
CA GLY A 272 35.90 -25.18 -14.96
C GLY A 272 34.42 -25.24 -15.39
N THR A 273 34.13 -25.60 -16.64
CA THR A 273 32.75 -25.76 -17.12
C THR A 273 32.03 -26.90 -16.43
N ILE A 274 32.66 -28.06 -16.27
CA ILE A 274 32.08 -29.21 -15.57
C ILE A 274 31.80 -28.85 -14.10
N SER A 275 32.77 -28.22 -13.43
CA SER A 275 32.63 -27.76 -12.05
C SER A 275 31.49 -26.75 -11.89
N ASN A 276 31.32 -25.83 -12.85
CA ASN A 276 30.18 -24.90 -12.87
C ASN A 276 28.83 -25.62 -13.03
N LEU A 277 28.73 -26.58 -13.96
CA LEU A 277 27.51 -27.37 -14.14
C LEU A 277 27.18 -28.20 -12.90
N GLU A 278 28.17 -28.82 -12.26
CA GLU A 278 28.00 -29.55 -11.01
C GLU A 278 27.51 -28.64 -9.89
N HIS A 279 28.06 -27.44 -9.76
CA HIS A 279 27.60 -26.46 -8.79
C HIS A 279 26.15 -26.01 -9.04
N ARG A 280 25.77 -25.79 -10.31
CA ARG A 280 24.39 -25.44 -10.68
C ARG A 280 23.42 -26.59 -10.38
N ILE A 281 23.82 -27.84 -10.61
CA ILE A 281 23.03 -29.04 -10.24
C ILE A 281 22.86 -29.11 -8.72
N GLU A 282 23.93 -28.91 -7.94
CA GLU A 282 23.85 -28.88 -6.48
C GLU A 282 22.92 -27.76 -5.98
N LEU A 283 22.93 -26.60 -6.63
CA LEU A 283 22.02 -25.50 -6.32
C LEU A 283 20.56 -25.89 -6.63
N CYS A 284 20.32 -26.61 -7.72
CA CYS A 284 18.99 -27.16 -8.03
C CYS A 284 18.54 -28.17 -6.97
N ASP A 285 19.43 -29.02 -6.45
CA ASP A 285 19.10 -29.95 -5.35
C ASP A 285 18.69 -29.22 -4.06
N LYS A 286 19.39 -28.15 -3.71
CA LYS A 286 19.03 -27.29 -2.56
C LYS A 286 17.68 -26.62 -2.79
N ARG A 287 17.45 -26.08 -3.99
CA ARG A 287 16.17 -25.46 -4.38
C ARG A 287 15.03 -26.48 -4.38
N LEU A 288 15.27 -27.70 -4.85
CA LEU A 288 14.28 -28.78 -4.86
C LEU A 288 13.88 -29.18 -3.44
N SER A 289 14.86 -29.33 -2.55
CA SER A 289 14.60 -29.63 -1.13
C SER A 289 13.86 -28.49 -0.42
N ALA A 290 14.11 -27.24 -0.81
CA ALA A 290 13.34 -26.09 -0.32
C ALA A 290 11.90 -26.11 -0.88
N ALA A 291 11.73 -26.30 -2.19
CA ALA A 291 10.44 -26.37 -2.85
C ALA A 291 9.56 -27.52 -2.31
N GLN A 292 10.10 -28.69 -2.01
CA GLN A 292 9.36 -29.79 -1.40
C GLN A 292 8.85 -29.46 0.02
N ARG A 293 9.64 -28.70 0.80
CA ARG A 293 9.20 -28.21 2.12
C ARG A 293 8.10 -27.16 1.99
N GLU A 294 8.25 -26.25 1.03
CA GLU A 294 7.23 -25.26 0.69
C GLU A 294 5.95 -25.92 0.18
N GLU A 295 6.05 -26.96 -0.65
CA GLU A 295 4.92 -27.76 -1.13
C GLU A 295 4.18 -28.43 0.04
N THR A 296 4.90 -29.07 0.95
CA THR A 296 4.30 -29.69 2.15
C THR A 296 3.59 -28.65 3.01
N ALA A 297 4.19 -27.48 3.20
CA ALA A 297 3.56 -26.36 3.92
C ALA A 297 2.32 -25.83 3.18
N ALA A 298 2.38 -25.70 1.86
CA ALA A 298 1.28 -25.28 1.01
C ALA A 298 0.12 -26.27 1.03
N GLN A 299 0.39 -27.59 1.00
CA GLN A 299 -0.62 -28.64 1.15
C GLN A 299 -1.31 -28.55 2.52
N GLY A 300 -0.54 -28.36 3.60
CA GLY A 300 -1.09 -28.15 4.95
C GLY A 300 -1.95 -26.89 5.04
N LYS A 301 -1.60 -25.82 4.31
CA LYS A 301 -2.40 -24.59 4.22
C LYS A 301 -3.67 -24.78 3.39
N LEU A 302 -3.57 -25.43 2.24
CA LEU A 302 -4.70 -25.78 1.38
C LEU A 302 -5.76 -26.58 2.14
N LEU A 303 -5.34 -27.60 2.90
CA LEU A 303 -6.26 -28.40 3.70
C LEU A 303 -6.97 -27.58 4.79
N ARG A 304 -6.27 -26.63 5.43
CA ARG A 304 -6.86 -25.70 6.41
C ARG A 304 -7.90 -24.80 5.76
N LEU A 305 -7.59 -24.21 4.61
CA LEU A 305 -8.49 -23.35 3.83
C LEU A 305 -9.75 -24.10 3.38
N GLN A 306 -9.59 -25.30 2.81
CA GLN A 306 -10.71 -26.15 2.40
C GLN A 306 -11.65 -26.48 3.57
N ARG A 307 -11.10 -26.74 4.76
CA ARG A 307 -11.88 -26.99 5.98
C ARG A 307 -12.64 -25.75 6.48
N ALA A 308 -12.12 -24.55 6.25
CA ALA A 308 -12.73 -23.30 6.68
C ALA A 308 -13.88 -22.81 5.77
N LYS A 309 -13.94 -23.28 4.51
CA LYS A 309 -15.00 -22.90 3.56
C LYS A 309 -16.41 -23.15 4.12
N GLY A 310 -16.64 -24.33 4.69
CA GLY A 310 -17.93 -24.70 5.28
C GLY A 310 -18.38 -23.74 6.40
N PRO A 311 -17.55 -23.53 7.44
CA PRO A 311 -17.80 -22.53 8.48
C PRO A 311 -18.10 -21.12 7.94
N PHE A 312 -17.34 -20.60 6.97
CA PHE A 312 -17.61 -19.27 6.39
C PHE A 312 -18.99 -19.18 5.73
N VAL A 313 -19.39 -20.21 4.96
CA VAL A 313 -20.75 -20.27 4.37
C VAL A 313 -21.84 -20.29 5.45
N GLN A 314 -21.62 -21.00 6.56
CA GLN A 314 -22.58 -21.04 7.67
C GLN A 314 -22.71 -19.68 8.37
N ILE A 315 -21.58 -19.01 8.59
CA ILE A 315 -21.51 -17.67 9.20
C ILE A 315 -22.19 -16.65 8.30
N SER A 316 -21.88 -16.62 7.01
CA SER A 316 -22.52 -15.73 6.03
C SER A 316 -24.04 -15.89 6.04
N ARG A 317 -24.56 -17.13 5.95
CA ARG A 317 -26.01 -17.39 6.04
C ARG A 317 -26.62 -16.98 7.38
N ALA A 318 -25.83 -16.99 8.47
CA ALA A 318 -26.31 -16.54 9.78
C ALA A 318 -26.43 -15.02 9.83
N PHE A 319 -25.52 -14.29 9.19
CA PHE A 319 -25.67 -12.85 8.99
C PHE A 319 -26.87 -12.53 8.12
N ASP A 320 -27.10 -13.23 7.01
CA ASP A 320 -28.29 -13.03 6.17
C ASP A 320 -29.60 -13.16 6.96
N ARG A 321 -29.67 -14.15 7.86
CA ARG A 321 -30.84 -14.34 8.72
C ARG A 321 -31.01 -13.23 9.75
N LEU A 322 -29.90 -12.77 10.35
CA LEU A 322 -29.91 -11.65 11.28
C LEU A 322 -30.43 -10.39 10.56
N VAL A 323 -29.88 -10.10 9.38
CA VAL A 323 -30.29 -8.99 8.51
C VAL A 323 -31.76 -9.08 8.12
N ALA A 324 -32.20 -10.22 7.58
CA ALA A 324 -33.57 -10.37 7.09
C ALA A 324 -34.64 -10.30 8.19
N GLY A 325 -34.26 -10.59 9.45
CA GLY A 325 -35.14 -10.52 10.61
C GLY A 325 -35.18 -9.16 11.30
N THR A 326 -34.31 -8.21 10.92
CA THR A 326 -34.18 -6.92 11.61
C THR A 326 -34.80 -5.80 10.76
N ASP A 327 -35.62 -4.96 11.40
CA ASP A 327 -36.10 -3.74 10.76
C ASP A 327 -34.93 -2.74 10.64
N PRO A 328 -34.60 -2.27 9.41
CA PRO A 328 -33.54 -1.30 9.19
C PRO A 328 -33.67 0.00 9.98
N LEU A 329 -34.88 0.34 10.46
CA LEU A 329 -35.17 1.56 11.22
C LEU A 329 -35.25 1.31 12.74
N ALA A 330 -35.30 0.05 13.19
CA ALA A 330 -35.34 -0.25 14.62
C ALA A 330 -33.93 -0.20 15.21
N HIS A 331 -33.78 0.23 16.47
CA HIS A 331 -32.49 0.05 17.15
C HIS A 331 -32.22 -1.45 17.39
N LEU A 332 -30.98 -1.88 17.17
CA LEU A 332 -30.56 -3.22 17.60
C LEU A 332 -30.75 -3.36 19.11
N THR A 333 -31.37 -4.46 19.52
CA THR A 333 -31.40 -4.83 20.93
C THR A 333 -30.00 -5.28 21.38
N GLU A 334 -29.74 -5.26 22.69
CA GLU A 334 -28.49 -5.83 23.23
C GLU A 334 -28.33 -7.32 22.88
N ALA A 335 -29.44 -8.04 22.68
CA ALA A 335 -29.42 -9.41 22.21
C ALA A 335 -28.95 -9.52 20.76
N ASP A 336 -29.41 -8.62 19.87
CA ASP A 336 -28.99 -8.60 18.47
C ASP A 336 -27.50 -8.20 18.34
N LYS A 337 -27.04 -7.21 19.13
CA LYS A 337 -25.61 -6.85 19.21
C LYS A 337 -24.76 -8.03 19.69
N ALA A 338 -25.19 -8.73 20.75
CA ALA A 338 -24.49 -9.91 21.25
C ALA A 338 -24.46 -11.04 20.22
N GLN A 339 -25.55 -11.27 19.49
CA GLN A 339 -25.61 -12.25 18.41
C GLN A 339 -24.67 -11.87 17.26
N PHE A 340 -24.66 -10.60 16.84
CA PHE A 340 -23.74 -10.08 15.83
C PHE A 340 -22.28 -10.30 16.24
N MET A 341 -21.90 -9.89 17.46
CA MET A 341 -20.54 -10.06 17.97
C MET A 341 -20.14 -11.53 18.13
N ALA A 342 -21.08 -12.42 18.43
CA ALA A 342 -20.81 -13.86 18.47
C ALA A 342 -20.54 -14.44 17.07
N LEU A 343 -21.32 -14.04 16.06
CA LEU A 343 -21.06 -14.41 14.66
C LEU A 343 -19.72 -13.86 14.19
N TYR A 344 -19.41 -12.63 14.60
CA TYR A 344 -18.14 -12.01 14.30
C TYR A 344 -16.95 -12.77 14.89
N ALA A 345 -17.00 -13.06 16.19
CA ALA A 345 -15.96 -13.83 16.86
C ALA A 345 -15.77 -15.21 16.21
N ALA A 346 -16.85 -15.88 15.83
CA ALA A 346 -16.78 -17.16 15.10
C ALA A 346 -16.07 -17.01 13.75
N MET A 347 -16.29 -15.89 13.05
CA MET A 347 -15.60 -15.58 11.81
C MET A 347 -14.11 -15.34 12.03
N ILE A 348 -13.74 -14.55 13.04
CA ILE A 348 -12.34 -14.30 13.43
C ILE A 348 -11.63 -15.60 13.78
N GLU A 349 -12.25 -16.48 14.57
CA GLU A 349 -11.63 -17.77 14.92
C GLU A 349 -11.49 -18.70 13.71
N THR A 350 -12.48 -18.72 12.82
CA THR A 350 -12.39 -19.44 11.54
C THR A 350 -11.24 -18.91 10.69
N ALA A 351 -11.14 -17.59 10.57
CA ALA A 351 -10.07 -16.88 9.88
C ALA A 351 -8.68 -17.17 10.49
N LYS A 352 -8.52 -17.05 11.80
CA LYS A 352 -7.26 -17.39 12.51
C LYS A 352 -6.86 -18.85 12.28
N ALA A 353 -7.81 -19.78 12.23
CA ALA A 353 -7.52 -21.18 11.94
C ALA A 353 -6.96 -21.41 10.51
N THR A 354 -7.24 -20.50 9.57
CA THR A 354 -6.64 -20.53 8.23
C THR A 354 -5.22 -19.93 8.17
N ALA A 355 -4.80 -19.21 9.22
CA ALA A 355 -3.46 -18.67 9.51
C ALA A 355 -2.53 -18.51 8.30
N ASP A 356 -2.66 -17.34 7.66
CA ASP A 356 -1.64 -16.43 7.13
C ASP A 356 -2.40 -15.22 6.53
N ASP A 357 -1.71 -14.12 6.22
CA ASP A 357 -2.19 -12.81 5.69
C ASP A 357 -3.14 -12.84 4.46
N ALA A 358 -3.60 -14.02 4.03
CA ALA A 358 -4.33 -14.30 2.80
C ALA A 358 -5.66 -13.55 2.63
N PHE A 359 -6.26 -12.99 3.69
CA PHE A 359 -7.58 -12.34 3.61
C PHE A 359 -7.63 -10.92 4.16
N GLY A 360 -6.47 -10.27 4.38
CA GLY A 360 -6.48 -8.98 5.08
C GLY A 360 -7.05 -9.09 6.51
N LEU A 361 -6.94 -10.27 7.13
CA LEU A 361 -7.47 -10.56 8.47
C LEU A 361 -6.96 -9.60 9.55
N GLY A 362 -5.83 -8.95 9.31
CA GLY A 362 -5.33 -7.87 10.16
C GLY A 362 -6.36 -6.77 10.38
N ALA A 363 -7.16 -6.41 9.36
CA ALA A 363 -8.22 -5.41 9.49
C ALA A 363 -9.37 -5.91 10.38
N LEU A 364 -9.76 -7.18 10.22
CA LEU A 364 -10.81 -7.79 11.05
C LEU A 364 -10.37 -7.92 12.51
N ILE A 365 -9.16 -8.42 12.78
CA ILE A 365 -8.68 -8.66 14.17
C ILE A 365 -8.69 -7.38 15.03
N ARG A 366 -8.71 -6.19 14.42
CA ARG A 366 -8.74 -4.89 15.12
C ARG A 366 -10.10 -4.51 15.70
N ILE A 367 -11.19 -5.03 15.16
CA ILE A 367 -12.54 -4.71 15.62
C ILE A 367 -12.80 -5.49 16.91
N LYS A 368 -12.89 -4.80 18.05
CA LYS A 368 -13.01 -5.41 19.38
C LYS A 368 -14.44 -5.40 19.89
N ASN A 369 -15.23 -4.43 19.46
CA ASN A 369 -16.59 -4.20 19.91
C ASN A 369 -17.48 -3.75 18.74
N PHE A 370 -18.76 -3.49 19.02
CA PHE A 370 -19.73 -3.10 18.01
C PHE A 370 -19.55 -1.64 17.54
N GLU A 371 -18.97 -0.81 18.40
CA GLU A 371 -18.70 0.60 18.11
C GLU A 371 -17.60 0.76 17.06
N ASP A 372 -16.55 -0.05 17.14
CA ASP A 372 -15.48 -0.14 16.15
C ASP A 372 -16.05 -0.47 14.74
N PHE A 373 -17.10 -1.31 14.68
CA PHE A 373 -17.81 -1.61 13.43
C PHE A 373 -18.55 -0.41 12.86
N ASN A 374 -19.28 0.30 13.71
CA ASN A 374 -20.00 1.50 13.29
C ASN A 374 -19.02 2.55 12.77
N GLU A 375 -17.86 2.66 13.41
CA GLU A 375 -16.78 3.56 13.01
C GLU A 375 -16.29 3.27 11.60
N ASP A 376 -15.96 2.01 11.33
CA ASP A 376 -15.46 1.58 10.02
C ASP A 376 -16.51 1.71 8.94
N THR A 377 -17.76 1.38 9.27
CA THR A 377 -18.88 1.54 8.35
C THR A 377 -19.12 3.00 8.03
N LEU A 378 -19.11 3.88 9.02
CA LEU A 378 -19.28 5.31 8.78
C LEU A 378 -18.17 5.82 7.85
N ARG A 379 -16.91 5.46 8.07
CA ARG A 379 -15.79 5.80 7.17
C ARG A 379 -16.02 5.33 5.74
N ILE A 380 -16.47 4.09 5.58
CA ILE A 380 -16.80 3.51 4.28
C ILE A 380 -17.89 4.34 3.59
N LEU A 381 -19.00 4.60 4.26
CA LEU A 381 -20.10 5.38 3.69
C LEU A 381 -19.66 6.81 3.36
N LEU A 382 -18.84 7.42 4.22
CA LEU A 382 -18.30 8.77 4.03
C LEU A 382 -17.38 8.90 2.81
N THR A 383 -16.81 7.80 2.34
CA THR A 383 -15.86 7.77 1.21
C THR A 383 -16.39 7.01 -0.01
N SER A 384 -17.57 6.38 0.10
CA SER A 384 -18.27 5.66 -0.96
C SER A 384 -18.90 6.61 -1.98
N ASP A 385 -19.68 6.12 -2.95
CA ASP A 385 -20.40 6.97 -3.90
C ASP A 385 -21.48 7.86 -3.24
N SER A 386 -22.02 8.80 -4.01
CA SER A 386 -23.03 9.76 -3.54
C SER A 386 -24.31 9.13 -2.99
N ARG A 387 -24.71 7.96 -3.48
CA ARG A 387 -25.90 7.24 -2.99
C ARG A 387 -25.62 6.62 -1.61
N ALA A 388 -24.47 5.98 -1.44
CA ALA A 388 -24.06 5.43 -0.14
C ALA A 388 -23.81 6.55 0.89
N TYR A 389 -23.22 7.67 0.48
CA TYR A 389 -23.09 8.83 1.38
C TYR A 389 -24.46 9.40 1.77
N ALA A 390 -25.40 9.50 0.83
CA ALA A 390 -26.74 10.03 1.11
C ALA A 390 -27.58 9.15 2.04
N SER A 391 -27.21 7.88 2.26
CA SER A 391 -27.89 7.03 3.24
C SER A 391 -27.46 7.29 4.68
N ILE A 392 -26.38 8.05 4.90
CA ILE A 392 -25.98 8.48 6.24
C ILE A 392 -27.01 9.50 6.76
N PRO A 393 -27.48 9.37 8.02
CA PRO A 393 -28.37 10.35 8.65
C PRO A 393 -27.86 11.79 8.47
N ALA A 394 -28.78 12.72 8.18
CA ALA A 394 -28.40 14.09 7.83
C ALA A 394 -27.62 14.79 8.96
N ALA A 395 -28.03 14.59 10.21
CA ALA A 395 -27.35 15.12 11.39
C ALA A 395 -25.92 14.59 11.53
N THR A 396 -25.69 13.30 11.24
CA THR A 396 -24.36 12.70 11.24
C THR A 396 -23.49 13.29 10.14
N ARG A 397 -24.03 13.46 8.92
CA ARG A 397 -23.30 14.11 7.82
C ARG A 397 -22.89 15.53 8.15
N GLU A 398 -23.81 16.30 8.74
CA GLU A 398 -23.55 17.67 9.18
C GLU A 398 -22.45 17.71 10.26
N ALA A 399 -22.53 16.85 11.27
CA ALA A 399 -21.53 16.77 12.33
C ALA A 399 -20.14 16.41 11.77
N VAL A 400 -20.05 15.46 10.84
CA VAL A 400 -18.78 15.11 10.16
C VAL A 400 -18.23 16.32 9.40
N ASN A 401 -19.08 17.01 8.64
CA ASN A 401 -18.68 18.19 7.89
C ASN A 401 -18.32 19.40 8.76
N GLN A 402 -18.74 19.44 10.02
CA GLN A 402 -18.39 20.50 10.97
C GLN A 402 -17.10 20.20 11.72
N SER A 403 -16.90 18.95 12.14
CA SER A 403 -15.89 18.61 13.15
C SER A 403 -14.77 17.69 12.65
N LEU A 404 -14.91 17.08 11.46
CA LEU A 404 -13.92 16.18 10.89
C LEU A 404 -13.37 16.70 9.57
N LEU A 405 -13.12 18.00 9.45
CA LEU A 405 -12.44 18.58 8.28
C LEU A 405 -10.90 18.60 8.38
N LEU A 406 -10.37 18.35 9.58
CA LEU A 406 -8.94 18.32 9.88
C LEU A 406 -8.50 16.90 10.26
N PRO A 407 -7.25 16.50 9.95
CA PRO A 407 -6.79 15.13 10.18
C PRO A 407 -6.79 14.74 11.67
N CYS A 408 -6.33 15.65 12.56
CA CYS A 408 -6.41 15.53 14.01
C CYS A 408 -6.27 16.91 14.70
N GLU A 409 -6.40 16.94 16.04
CA GLU A 409 -6.46 18.18 16.84
C GLU A 409 -5.15 18.99 16.85
N HIS A 410 -4.01 18.32 16.85
CA HIS A 410 -2.70 18.95 17.07
C HIS A 410 -1.79 18.97 15.84
N TYR A 411 -2.13 18.20 14.81
CA TYR A 411 -1.31 18.10 13.61
C TYR A 411 -2.16 18.40 12.37
N PHE A 412 -1.58 19.13 11.44
CA PHE A 412 -2.26 19.57 10.23
C PHE A 412 -1.46 19.19 9.00
N ASN A 413 -2.16 18.68 8.00
CA ASN A 413 -1.63 18.58 6.65
C ASN A 413 -1.39 19.99 6.13
N HIS A 414 -0.20 20.28 5.61
CA HIS A 414 0.09 21.58 5.05
C HIS A 414 1.18 21.52 3.98
N MET A 415 1.12 22.46 3.05
CA MET A 415 2.14 22.69 2.03
C MET A 415 2.92 23.96 2.35
N LEU A 416 4.20 23.95 1.96
CA LEU A 416 5.06 25.13 2.01
C LEU A 416 5.23 25.69 3.44
N GLY A 417 5.83 26.87 3.53
CA GLY A 417 6.15 27.54 4.79
C GLY A 417 7.26 26.85 5.61
N ARG A 418 7.69 27.53 6.67
CA ARG A 418 8.60 26.97 7.68
C ARG A 418 7.88 25.92 8.54
N ARG A 419 8.62 25.12 9.30
CA ARG A 419 8.07 24.21 10.32
C ARG A 419 7.31 24.95 11.44
N LEU A 420 6.46 24.19 12.12
CA LEU A 420 5.59 24.64 13.19
C LEU A 420 6.10 24.32 14.60
N THR A 421 7.12 23.52 14.88
CA THR A 421 7.48 23.24 16.29
C THR A 421 8.98 23.09 16.46
N ALA A 422 9.56 23.78 17.44
CA ALA A 422 10.96 23.62 17.82
C ALA A 422 11.25 22.27 18.50
N GLU A 423 10.25 21.63 19.11
CA GLU A 423 10.43 20.43 19.95
C GLU A 423 10.92 19.17 19.21
N TRP A 424 10.95 19.16 17.87
CA TRP A 424 11.38 17.96 17.13
C TRP A 424 12.33 18.26 15.98
N SER A 425 13.27 19.20 16.17
CA SER A 425 14.27 19.58 15.17
C SER A 425 14.95 18.39 14.51
N ASP A 426 14.51 18.03 13.32
CA ASP A 426 15.30 17.25 12.39
C ASP A 426 16.38 18.16 11.80
N GLU A 427 17.57 17.59 11.57
CA GLU A 427 18.72 18.29 10.99
C GLU A 427 18.36 19.00 9.67
N HIS A 428 17.35 18.53 8.92
CA HIS A 428 16.93 19.07 7.63
C HIS A 428 16.31 20.47 7.68
N ASP A 429 15.76 20.91 8.81
CA ASP A 429 15.22 22.27 8.92
C ASP A 429 16.33 23.31 9.13
N THR A 430 17.51 22.85 9.58
CA THR A 430 18.73 23.66 9.65
C THR A 430 19.48 23.72 8.32
N GLU A 431 19.16 22.85 7.36
CA GLU A 431 19.71 22.88 6.01
C GLU A 431 19.11 24.04 5.23
N THR A 432 19.76 25.20 5.35
CA THR A 432 19.46 26.37 4.55
C THR A 432 19.37 26.00 3.07
N GLY A 433 18.22 26.26 2.44
CA GLY A 433 18.04 26.08 1.00
C GLY A 433 17.08 24.96 0.57
N LYS A 434 16.44 24.27 1.51
CA LYS A 434 15.32 23.34 1.23
C LYS A 434 13.95 24.00 1.43
N THR A 435 12.98 23.51 0.67
CA THR A 435 11.56 23.86 0.72
C THR A 435 10.76 22.61 1.04
N ARG A 436 9.85 22.67 2.01
CA ARG A 436 8.85 21.62 2.20
C ARG A 436 7.72 21.76 1.18
N LEU A 437 7.49 20.74 0.38
CA LEU A 437 6.37 20.67 -0.56
C LEU A 437 5.08 20.27 0.15
N LEU A 438 5.14 19.30 1.05
CA LEU A 438 3.99 18.76 1.75
C LEU A 438 4.42 18.12 3.08
N GLN A 439 3.60 18.29 4.11
CA GLN A 439 3.59 17.49 5.33
C GLN A 439 2.24 16.80 5.45
N ILE A 440 2.25 15.50 5.70
CA ILE A 440 1.07 14.67 5.95
C ILE A 440 1.18 14.09 7.33
N THR A 441 0.11 14.18 8.10
CA THR A 441 0.04 13.67 9.48
C THR A 441 -0.79 12.40 9.52
N SER A 442 -0.79 11.72 10.66
CA SER A 442 -1.80 10.69 10.91
C SER A 442 -3.21 11.28 10.74
N ASP A 443 -4.13 10.48 10.20
CA ASP A 443 -5.49 10.88 9.87
C ASP A 443 -6.46 9.76 10.30
N HIS A 444 -7.25 10.04 11.33
CA HIS A 444 -8.20 9.07 11.87
C HIS A 444 -9.35 8.72 10.92
N LEU A 445 -9.72 9.63 10.01
CA LEU A 445 -10.81 9.40 9.08
C LEU A 445 -10.36 8.52 7.92
N LEU A 446 -9.15 8.77 7.41
CA LEU A 446 -8.51 7.94 6.37
C LEU A 446 -7.85 6.68 6.92
N LYS A 447 -7.89 6.47 8.25
CA LYS A 447 -7.13 5.43 8.97
C LYS A 447 -5.67 5.40 8.54
N TRP A 448 -5.07 6.57 8.40
CA TRP A 448 -3.64 6.67 8.26
C TRP A 448 -3.05 6.77 9.64
N GLN A 449 -2.44 5.70 10.09
CA GLN A 449 -1.60 5.74 11.27
C GLN A 449 -0.16 5.47 10.83
N LEU A 450 0.65 6.50 10.98
CA LEU A 450 2.07 6.44 10.71
C LEU A 450 2.69 5.71 11.92
N SER A 451 3.34 4.57 11.67
CA SER A 451 3.48 3.48 12.66
C SER A 451 4.35 3.82 13.89
N HIS A 452 5.21 4.83 13.78
CA HIS A 452 5.98 5.43 14.87
C HIS A 452 6.16 6.95 14.73
N ASP A 453 5.86 7.45 13.54
CA ASP A 453 6.11 8.81 13.11
C ASP A 453 4.83 9.64 13.29
N GLU A 454 4.92 10.88 13.73
CA GLU A 454 3.76 11.77 13.83
C GLU A 454 3.34 12.29 12.44
N PHE A 455 4.31 12.38 11.50
CA PHE A 455 4.09 12.88 10.15
C PHE A 455 5.15 12.43 9.13
N VAL A 456 4.80 12.53 7.85
CA VAL A 456 5.68 12.37 6.68
C VAL A 456 5.83 13.72 5.99
N SER A 457 7.06 14.10 5.63
CA SER A 457 7.34 15.36 4.93
C SER A 457 8.11 15.16 3.63
N PHE A 458 7.83 16.01 2.65
CA PHE A 458 8.45 16.03 1.33
C PHE A 458 9.24 17.31 1.16
N TRP A 459 10.54 17.21 0.89
CA TRP A 459 11.46 18.34 0.83
C TRP A 459 12.17 18.41 -0.52
N ILE A 460 12.40 19.62 -1.03
CA ILE A 460 13.12 19.85 -2.28
C ILE A 460 14.09 21.01 -2.14
N ASN A 461 15.29 20.88 -2.69
CA ASN A 461 16.24 21.99 -2.74
C ASN A 461 15.71 23.13 -3.63
N ASP A 462 16.00 24.37 -3.25
CA ASP A 462 15.57 25.58 -3.96
C ASP A 462 15.99 25.61 -5.44
N LYS A 463 17.16 25.03 -5.75
CA LYS A 463 17.67 24.90 -7.12
C LYS A 463 16.82 23.92 -7.92
N ASP A 464 16.51 22.77 -7.36
CA ASP A 464 15.72 21.72 -7.99
C ASP A 464 14.26 22.13 -8.15
N LEU A 465 13.70 22.84 -7.16
CA LEU A 465 12.37 23.43 -7.27
C LEU A 465 12.27 24.43 -8.44
N LYS A 466 13.25 25.33 -8.58
CA LYS A 466 13.33 26.24 -9.74
C LYS A 466 13.48 25.50 -11.05
N ALA A 467 14.24 24.40 -11.06
CA ALA A 467 14.43 23.56 -12.23
C ALA A 467 13.26 22.58 -12.48
N ARG A 468 12.27 22.52 -11.57
CA ARG A 468 11.17 21.54 -11.57
C ARG A 468 11.66 20.09 -11.61
N ASN A 469 12.75 19.81 -10.90
CA ASN A 469 13.34 18.49 -10.78
C ASN A 469 12.67 17.72 -9.62
N TRP A 470 11.47 17.22 -9.85
CA TRP A 470 10.67 16.51 -8.83
C TRP A 470 11.29 15.18 -8.39
N SER A 471 12.15 14.58 -9.22
CA SER A 471 12.93 13.39 -8.82
C SER A 471 13.97 13.66 -7.72
N ALA A 472 14.30 14.93 -7.45
CA ALA A 472 15.19 15.32 -6.35
C ALA A 472 14.44 15.62 -5.04
N VAL A 473 13.13 15.34 -4.98
CA VAL A 473 12.39 15.42 -3.72
C VAL A 473 12.87 14.32 -2.77
N GLU A 474 13.13 14.70 -1.54
CA GLU A 474 13.45 13.82 -0.43
C GLU A 474 12.19 13.61 0.42
N ILE A 475 11.97 12.37 0.85
CA ILE A 475 10.92 12.01 1.81
C ILE A 475 11.56 11.80 3.19
N VAL A 476 10.92 12.34 4.22
CA VAL A 476 11.39 12.26 5.61
C VAL A 476 10.24 11.76 6.48
N PHE A 477 10.52 10.73 7.27
CA PHE A 477 9.62 10.11 8.24
C PHE A 477 10.03 10.59 9.64
N ASN A 478 9.11 11.16 10.42
CA ASN A 478 9.40 11.87 11.68
C ASN A 478 8.63 11.33 12.87
#